data_AF-B2W478-F1
#
_entry.id   AF-B2W478-F1
#
_cell.length_a   1.000
_cell.length_b   1.000
_cell.length_c   1.000
_cell.angle_alpha   90.00
_cell.angle_beta   90.00
_cell.angle_gamma   90.00
#
_symmetry.space_group_name_H-M   'P 1'
#
loop_
_entity.id
_entity.type
_entity.pdbx_description
1 polymer ?
#
loop_
_entity_poly.entity_id
_entity_poly.type
_entity_poly.pdbx_seq_one_letter_code
_entity_poly.pdbx_strand_id
1 'polypeptide(L)'
;MDGVAYTTGLSLDDDHKEIHFNTTYIEGIAPTRQKEEIMGVLVHEMVHCWQRDACGTAPSGLIEGVADWVRLKAGLAPPHWKRRADCKWDAGYERTAYFLEWLEGECGKDVVRRVNERLGVGEYCEGAFWVGCCGERVEKLWARYRRSLGCEEPGHGKDGKDGKDGEGDEGEGKGEEKEGKEGED
;
A
#
# COMPACT_ATOMS: atom_id res chain seq x y z
N MET A 1 -17.65 -12.28 -18.27
CA MET A 1 -16.53 -11.73 -17.49
C MET A 1 -17.13 -10.90 -16.39
N ASP A 2 -16.66 -11.09 -15.16
CA ASP A 2 -17.23 -10.40 -13.98
C ASP A 2 -16.44 -9.14 -13.60
N GLY A 3 -15.40 -8.77 -14.37
CA GLY A 3 -14.57 -7.57 -14.16
C GLY A 3 -15.05 -6.34 -14.95
N VAL A 4 -14.45 -5.17 -14.68
CA VAL A 4 -14.80 -3.88 -15.32
C VAL A 4 -14.14 -3.74 -16.70
N ALA A 5 -12.82 -3.92 -16.72
CA ALA A 5 -11.98 -3.95 -17.90
C ALA A 5 -10.68 -4.69 -17.53
N TYR A 6 -9.83 -4.95 -18.51
CA TYR A 6 -8.46 -5.40 -18.29
C TYR A 6 -7.57 -5.07 -19.48
N THR A 7 -6.28 -4.96 -19.21
CA THR A 7 -5.22 -4.83 -20.21
C THR A 7 -4.43 -6.13 -20.30
N THR A 8 -4.16 -6.58 -21.53
CA THR A 8 -3.34 -7.77 -21.80
C THR A 8 -2.38 -7.51 -22.95
N GLY A 9 -1.35 -8.35 -23.09
CA GLY A 9 -0.49 -8.37 -24.27
C GLY A 9 -0.40 -9.75 -24.91
N LEU A 10 0.26 -9.85 -26.06
CA LEU A 10 0.57 -11.13 -26.68
C LEU A 10 1.85 -11.70 -26.06
N SER A 11 1.85 -12.99 -25.71
CA SER A 11 3.02 -13.65 -25.14
C SER A 11 4.27 -13.67 -26.03
N LEU A 12 4.11 -13.38 -27.32
CA LEU A 12 5.18 -13.31 -28.31
C LEU A 12 5.62 -11.87 -28.65
N ASP A 13 4.84 -10.88 -28.22
CA ASP A 13 5.06 -9.46 -28.50
C ASP A 13 4.47 -8.63 -27.35
N ASP A 14 5.29 -8.36 -26.33
CA ASP A 14 4.89 -7.58 -25.17
C ASP A 14 4.58 -6.11 -25.53
N ASP A 15 4.99 -5.63 -26.72
CA ASP A 15 4.64 -4.29 -27.22
C ASP A 15 3.22 -4.25 -27.80
N HIS A 16 2.64 -5.40 -28.15
CA HIS A 16 1.22 -5.50 -28.52
C HIS A 16 0.36 -5.49 -27.25
N LYS A 17 -0.41 -4.42 -27.07
CA LYS A 17 -1.33 -4.24 -25.93
C LYS A 17 -2.79 -4.18 -26.40
N GLU A 18 -3.66 -4.83 -25.66
CA GLU A 18 -5.11 -4.81 -25.87
C GLU A 18 -5.81 -4.37 -24.59
N ILE A 19 -6.81 -3.50 -24.75
CA ILE A 19 -7.70 -3.07 -23.66
C ILE A 19 -9.09 -3.63 -23.94
N HIS A 20 -9.60 -4.43 -23.02
CA HIS A 20 -10.88 -5.10 -23.13
C HIS A 20 -11.88 -4.52 -22.13
N PHE A 21 -13.03 -4.08 -22.63
CA PHE A 21 -14.11 -3.52 -21.80
C PHE A 21 -15.23 -4.53 -21.58
N ASN A 22 -15.76 -4.57 -20.36
CA ASN A 22 -17.00 -5.29 -20.10
C ASN A 22 -18.22 -4.43 -20.48
N THR A 23 -18.90 -4.81 -21.56
CA THR A 23 -20.09 -4.11 -22.03
C THR A 23 -21.27 -4.20 -21.05
N THR A 24 -21.38 -5.29 -20.28
CA THR A 24 -22.41 -5.44 -19.24
C THR A 24 -22.19 -4.46 -18.09
N TYR A 25 -20.92 -4.22 -17.72
CA TYR A 25 -20.59 -3.18 -16.74
C TYR A 25 -20.99 -1.79 -17.27
N ILE A 26 -20.63 -1.47 -18.51
CA ILE A 26 -20.94 -0.18 -19.15
C ILE A 26 -22.46 0.06 -19.24
N GLU A 27 -23.24 -0.98 -19.55
CA GLU A 27 -24.70 -0.92 -19.61
C GLU A 27 -25.32 -0.58 -18.23
N GLY A 28 -24.69 -1.02 -17.14
CA GLY A 28 -25.11 -0.71 -15.77
C GLY A 28 -24.82 0.72 -15.31
N ILE A 29 -24.04 1.51 -16.06
CA ILE A 29 -23.69 2.88 -15.70
C ILE A 29 -24.79 3.85 -16.14
N ALA A 30 -25.18 4.77 -15.25
CA ALA A 30 -26.14 5.81 -15.57
C ALA A 30 -25.72 6.61 -16.83
N PRO A 31 -26.63 6.88 -17.79
CA PRO A 31 -26.27 7.55 -19.04
C PRO A 31 -25.55 8.88 -18.86
N THR A 32 -25.87 9.63 -17.80
CA THR A 32 -25.24 10.93 -17.46
C THR A 32 -23.80 10.82 -16.97
N ARG A 33 -23.32 9.61 -16.67
CA ARG A 33 -21.98 9.30 -16.13
C ARG A 33 -21.18 8.39 -17.04
N GLN A 34 -21.82 7.83 -18.07
CA GLN A 34 -21.25 6.75 -18.89
C GLN A 34 -20.00 7.21 -19.64
N LYS A 35 -20.00 8.44 -20.15
CA LYS A 35 -18.83 9.03 -20.83
C LYS A 35 -17.64 9.13 -19.89
N GLU A 36 -17.83 9.73 -18.71
CA GLU A 36 -16.75 9.92 -17.73
C GLU A 36 -16.24 8.59 -17.18
N GLU A 37 -17.13 7.60 -16.99
CA GLU A 37 -16.72 6.27 -16.52
C GLU A 37 -15.91 5.52 -17.57
N ILE A 38 -16.37 5.48 -18.83
CA ILE A 38 -15.62 4.86 -19.93
C ILE A 38 -14.25 5.52 -20.09
N MET A 39 -14.20 6.86 -20.08
CA MET A 39 -12.92 7.58 -20.18
C MET A 39 -12.02 7.30 -18.98
N GLY A 40 -12.56 7.24 -17.76
CA GLY A 40 -11.80 6.95 -16.55
C GLY A 40 -11.19 5.55 -16.56
N VAL A 41 -11.98 4.54 -16.94
CA VAL A 41 -11.51 3.16 -17.09
C VAL A 41 -10.49 3.07 -18.23
N LEU A 42 -10.72 3.73 -19.37
CA LEU A 42 -9.75 3.74 -20.47
C LEU A 42 -8.41 4.33 -20.03
N VAL A 43 -8.42 5.43 -19.29
CA VAL A 43 -7.19 6.05 -18.77
C VAL A 43 -6.47 5.10 -17.81
N HIS A 44 -7.20 4.45 -16.91
CA HIS A 44 -6.65 3.45 -16.00
C HIS A 44 -5.94 2.32 -16.77
N GLU A 45 -6.67 1.65 -17.67
CA GLU A 45 -6.14 0.53 -18.44
C GLU A 45 -4.94 0.93 -19.32
N MET A 46 -5.02 2.12 -19.92
CA MET A 46 -3.95 2.62 -20.75
C MET A 46 -2.64 2.84 -19.96
N VAL A 47 -2.71 3.11 -18.65
CA VAL A 47 -1.49 3.18 -17.81
C VAL A 47 -0.77 1.83 -17.78
N HIS A 48 -1.50 0.71 -17.68
CA HIS A 48 -0.90 -0.62 -17.67
C HIS A 48 -0.16 -0.95 -18.96
N CYS A 49 -0.46 -0.28 -20.08
CA CYS A 49 0.31 -0.43 -21.32
C CYS A 49 1.75 0.10 -21.22
N TRP A 50 2.01 1.11 -20.39
CA TRP A 50 3.33 1.78 -20.28
C TRP A 50 4.00 1.66 -18.91
N GLN A 51 3.23 1.23 -17.91
CA GLN A 51 3.72 1.06 -16.56
C GLN A 51 4.69 -0.11 -16.48
N ARG A 52 5.75 0.08 -15.69
CA ARG A 52 6.70 -0.98 -15.34
C ARG A 52 6.27 -1.65 -14.05
N ASP A 53 6.57 -2.93 -13.90
CA ASP A 53 6.05 -3.77 -12.81
C ASP A 53 7.15 -4.49 -11.99
N ALA A 54 8.40 -4.04 -12.12
CA ALA A 54 9.56 -4.65 -11.46
C ALA A 54 9.69 -6.16 -11.74
N CYS A 55 9.61 -6.55 -13.01
CA CYS A 55 9.66 -7.96 -13.42
C CYS A 55 8.51 -8.77 -12.80
N GLY A 56 7.33 -8.17 -12.68
CA GLY A 56 6.15 -8.75 -12.04
C GLY A 56 6.22 -8.90 -10.52
N THR A 57 7.24 -8.32 -9.86
CA THR A 57 7.41 -8.44 -8.38
C THR A 57 6.86 -7.25 -7.61
N ALA A 58 6.43 -6.18 -8.29
CA ALA A 58 5.80 -5.04 -7.63
C ALA A 58 4.47 -5.44 -6.95
N PRO A 59 4.12 -4.83 -5.79
CA PRO A 59 2.82 -5.05 -5.18
C PRO A 59 1.70 -4.66 -6.14
N SER A 60 0.72 -5.54 -6.35
CA SER A 60 -0.37 -5.27 -7.29
C SER A 60 -1.12 -3.98 -6.96
N GLY A 61 -1.33 -3.66 -5.68
CA GLY A 61 -1.97 -2.41 -5.32
C GLY A 61 -1.12 -1.15 -5.57
N LEU A 62 0.21 -1.25 -5.66
CA LEU A 62 1.01 -0.15 -6.21
C LEU A 62 0.75 0.01 -7.71
N ILE A 63 0.64 -1.09 -8.44
CA ILE A 63 0.35 -1.09 -9.88
C ILE A 63 -1.01 -0.44 -10.17
N GLU A 64 -2.07 -0.97 -9.56
CA GLU A 64 -3.44 -0.42 -9.62
C GLU A 64 -3.50 1.04 -9.15
N GLY A 65 -2.79 1.34 -8.06
CA GLY A 65 -2.78 2.68 -7.48
C GLY A 65 -2.16 3.74 -8.37
N VAL A 66 -1.13 3.40 -9.17
CA VAL A 66 -0.54 4.32 -10.16
C VAL A 66 -1.51 4.56 -11.31
N ALA A 67 -2.19 3.52 -11.81
CA ALA A 67 -3.23 3.66 -12.84
C ALA A 67 -4.35 4.59 -12.37
N ASP A 68 -4.85 4.39 -11.15
CA ASP A 68 -5.88 5.26 -10.57
C ASP A 68 -5.36 6.64 -10.16
N TRP A 69 -4.07 6.80 -9.86
CA TRP A 69 -3.46 8.12 -9.69
C TRP A 69 -3.51 8.92 -11.00
N VAL A 70 -3.19 8.32 -12.15
CA VAL A 70 -3.31 9.02 -13.44
C VAL A 70 -4.78 9.38 -13.73
N ARG A 71 -5.71 8.45 -13.48
CA ARG A 71 -7.15 8.71 -13.58
C ARG A 71 -7.59 9.87 -12.68
N LEU A 72 -7.07 9.95 -11.45
CA LEU A 72 -7.29 11.06 -10.52
C LEU A 72 -6.77 12.38 -11.10
N LYS A 73 -5.52 12.41 -11.58
CA LYS A 73 -4.91 13.63 -12.15
C LYS A 73 -5.60 14.09 -13.44
N ALA A 74 -6.20 13.17 -14.19
CA ALA A 74 -7.01 13.46 -15.38
C ALA A 74 -8.39 14.07 -15.04
N GLY A 75 -8.75 14.20 -13.76
CA GLY A 75 -10.06 14.72 -13.34
C GLY A 75 -11.20 13.71 -13.55
N LEU A 76 -10.88 12.42 -13.64
CA LEU A 76 -11.82 11.34 -13.94
C LEU A 76 -12.09 10.43 -12.74
N ALA A 77 -11.82 10.92 -11.53
CA ALA A 77 -12.14 10.22 -10.28
C ALA A 77 -13.67 9.99 -10.16
N PRO A 78 -14.12 8.75 -9.91
CA PRO A 78 -15.49 8.45 -9.55
C PRO A 78 -15.99 9.25 -8.34
N PRO A 79 -17.29 9.60 -8.27
CA PRO A 79 -17.82 10.47 -7.21
C PRO A 79 -17.80 9.83 -5.83
N HIS A 80 -17.72 8.50 -5.76
CA HIS A 80 -17.71 7.75 -4.52
C HIS A 80 -16.30 7.61 -3.92
N TRP A 81 -15.25 8.02 -4.65
CA TRP A 81 -13.87 7.99 -4.14
C TRP A 81 -13.71 8.93 -2.95
N LYS A 82 -12.99 8.45 -1.93
CA LYS A 82 -12.78 9.18 -0.68
C LYS A 82 -11.33 9.08 -0.25
N ARG A 83 -10.77 10.21 0.20
CA ARG A 83 -9.46 10.27 0.85
C ARG A 83 -9.54 9.63 2.23
N ARG A 84 -9.05 8.39 2.35
CA ARG A 84 -9.06 7.57 3.57
C ARG A 84 -7.81 6.71 3.61
N ALA A 85 -7.42 6.29 4.81
CA ALA A 85 -6.27 5.44 5.06
C ALA A 85 -6.65 4.35 6.10
N ASP A 86 -7.74 3.64 5.80
CA ASP A 86 -8.35 2.56 6.60
C ASP A 86 -7.81 1.17 6.23
N CYS A 87 -6.78 1.11 5.38
CA CYS A 87 -6.18 -0.10 4.83
C CYS A 87 -4.64 -0.03 4.84
N LYS A 88 -3.99 -0.98 4.18
CA LYS A 88 -2.56 -0.92 3.87
C LYS A 88 -2.29 0.12 2.77
N TRP A 89 -1.05 0.58 2.67
CA TRP A 89 -0.65 1.63 1.73
C TRP A 89 -0.81 1.20 0.26
N ASP A 90 -0.65 -0.09 -0.01
CA ASP A 90 -0.75 -0.78 -1.31
C ASP A 90 -2.09 -1.51 -1.47
N ALA A 91 -3.18 -0.95 -0.93
CA ALA A 91 -4.51 -1.54 -1.13
C ALA A 91 -5.03 -1.45 -2.57
N GLY A 92 -4.35 -0.69 -3.43
CA GLY A 92 -4.78 -0.46 -4.80
C GLY A 92 -5.73 0.71 -4.93
N TYR A 93 -6.15 0.91 -6.17
CA TYR A 93 -7.24 1.80 -6.56
C TYR A 93 -7.16 3.20 -5.92
N GLU A 94 -8.29 3.74 -5.47
CA GLU A 94 -8.40 5.10 -4.94
C GLU A 94 -7.57 5.30 -3.67
N ARG A 95 -7.38 4.24 -2.86
CA ARG A 95 -6.64 4.32 -1.60
C ARG A 95 -5.17 4.61 -1.85
N THR A 96 -4.55 3.84 -2.74
CA THR A 96 -3.15 4.06 -3.11
C THR A 96 -3.01 5.30 -3.99
N ALA A 97 -3.96 5.60 -4.88
CA ALA A 97 -3.94 6.81 -5.71
C ALA A 97 -3.88 8.11 -4.89
N TYR A 98 -4.72 8.25 -3.86
CA TYR A 98 -4.68 9.44 -3.00
C TYR A 98 -3.42 9.56 -2.16
N PHE A 99 -2.82 8.43 -1.78
CA PHE A 99 -1.52 8.43 -1.11
C PHE A 99 -0.39 8.87 -2.04
N LEU A 100 -0.37 8.39 -3.29
CA LEU A 100 0.57 8.84 -4.30
C LEU A 100 0.42 10.34 -4.59
N GLU A 101 -0.81 10.87 -4.61
CA GLU A 101 -1.03 12.31 -4.73
C GLU A 101 -0.50 13.08 -3.50
N TRP A 102 -0.72 12.57 -2.28
CA TRP A 102 -0.14 13.19 -1.09
C TRP A 102 1.40 13.20 -1.14
N LEU A 103 2.03 12.12 -1.64
CA LEU A 103 3.48 12.06 -1.83
C LEU A 103 3.99 13.12 -2.82
N GLU A 104 3.20 13.61 -3.77
CA GLU A 104 3.63 14.72 -4.64
C GLU A 104 3.96 15.99 -3.83
N GLY A 105 3.22 16.23 -2.74
CA GLY A 105 3.45 17.35 -1.83
C GLY A 105 4.66 17.17 -0.93
N GLU A 106 4.95 15.92 -0.53
CA GLU A 106 6.00 15.61 0.45
C GLU A 106 7.35 15.29 -0.21
N CYS A 107 7.31 14.68 -1.39
CA CYS A 107 8.47 14.12 -2.09
C CYS A 107 8.71 14.77 -3.46
N GLY A 108 7.85 15.73 -3.85
CA GLY A 108 7.92 16.44 -5.12
C GLY A 108 7.01 15.88 -6.20
N LYS A 109 6.57 16.76 -7.10
CA LYS A 109 5.54 16.49 -8.13
C LYS A 109 5.91 15.38 -9.12
N ASP A 110 7.19 15.03 -9.24
CA ASP A 110 7.68 13.98 -10.13
C ASP A 110 7.82 12.61 -9.41
N VAL A 111 7.36 12.46 -8.17
CA VAL A 111 7.50 11.21 -7.40
C VAL A 111 6.92 10.00 -8.12
N VAL A 112 5.75 10.10 -8.75
CA VAL A 112 5.13 8.97 -9.47
C VAL A 112 5.90 8.60 -10.74
N ARG A 113 6.51 9.59 -11.42
CA ARG A 113 7.45 9.34 -12.51
C ARG A 113 8.66 8.55 -12.00
N ARG A 114 9.27 8.95 -10.88
CA ARG A 114 10.40 8.23 -10.27
C ARG A 114 10.01 6.82 -9.83
N VAL A 115 8.81 6.63 -9.29
CA VAL A 115 8.25 5.30 -8.95
C VAL A 115 8.25 4.42 -10.21
N ASN A 116 7.65 4.86 -11.31
CA ASN A 116 7.61 4.07 -12.55
C ASN A 116 9.00 3.81 -13.14
N GLU A 117 9.89 4.80 -13.14
CA GLU A 117 11.27 4.62 -13.59
C GLU A 117 11.99 3.54 -12.78
N ARG A 118 11.82 3.55 -11.46
CA ARG A 118 12.48 2.62 -10.57
C ARG A 118 11.92 1.21 -10.62
N LEU A 119 10.63 1.06 -10.91
CA LEU A 119 10.02 -0.23 -11.25
C LEU A 119 10.62 -0.82 -12.54
N GLY A 120 11.38 -0.05 -13.33
CA GLY A 120 12.10 -0.53 -14.50
C GLY A 120 13.53 -1.02 -14.28
N VAL A 121 14.06 -0.91 -13.07
CA VAL A 121 15.49 -1.17 -12.80
C VAL A 121 15.75 -2.63 -12.40
N GLY A 122 14.76 -3.34 -11.86
CA GLY A 122 14.87 -4.72 -11.41
C GLY A 122 13.72 -5.09 -10.49
N GLU A 123 13.90 -6.14 -9.68
CA GLU A 123 12.89 -6.60 -8.72
C GLU A 123 12.60 -5.58 -7.61
N TYR A 124 11.36 -5.61 -7.12
CA TYR A 124 10.86 -4.72 -6.10
C TYR A 124 11.42 -5.10 -4.72
N CYS A 125 12.18 -4.18 -4.12
CA CYS A 125 12.62 -4.24 -2.73
C CYS A 125 12.08 -3.02 -1.97
N GLU A 126 10.99 -3.20 -1.21
CA GLU A 126 10.21 -2.11 -0.60
C GLU A 126 11.06 -1.03 0.10
N GLY A 127 11.93 -1.44 1.03
CA GLY A 127 12.75 -0.51 1.81
C GLY A 127 13.67 0.34 0.93
N ALA A 128 14.42 -0.31 0.03
CA ALA A 128 15.32 0.39 -0.89
C ALA A 128 14.54 1.26 -1.88
N PHE A 129 13.41 0.75 -2.37
CA PHE A 129 12.53 1.39 -3.35
C PHE A 129 11.98 2.71 -2.84
N TRP A 130 11.39 2.74 -1.65
CA TRP A 130 10.80 3.98 -1.13
C TRP A 130 11.86 4.96 -0.62
N VAL A 131 12.95 4.48 -0.03
CA VAL A 131 14.05 5.35 0.41
C VAL A 131 14.66 6.13 -0.77
N GLY A 132 14.90 5.50 -1.92
CA GLY A 132 15.42 6.26 -3.07
C GLY A 132 14.37 7.05 -3.85
N CYS A 133 13.07 6.77 -3.72
CA CYS A 133 12.02 7.60 -4.33
C CYS A 133 11.67 8.83 -3.47
N CYS A 134 11.70 8.68 -2.16
CA CYS A 134 11.09 9.60 -1.19
C CYS A 134 12.00 9.98 -0.01
N GLY A 135 13.20 9.39 0.08
CA GLY A 135 14.13 9.61 1.21
C GLY A 135 13.74 8.86 2.50
N GLU A 136 12.64 8.11 2.51
CA GLU A 136 12.07 7.50 3.70
C GLU A 136 11.36 6.18 3.37
N ARG A 137 11.20 5.29 4.36
CA ARG A 137 10.48 4.02 4.19
C ARG A 137 8.96 4.24 4.10
N VAL A 138 8.26 3.40 3.35
CA VAL A 138 6.83 3.57 3.06
C VAL A 138 5.94 3.52 4.29
N GLU A 139 6.32 2.74 5.31
CA GLU A 139 5.55 2.61 6.55
C GLU A 139 5.49 3.94 7.29
N LYS A 140 6.60 4.69 7.30
CA LYS A 140 6.65 6.03 7.89
C LYS A 140 5.90 7.06 7.05
N LEU A 141 6.01 6.98 5.73
CA LEU A 141 5.26 7.83 4.80
C LEU A 141 3.75 7.61 4.96
N TRP A 142 3.31 6.35 5.01
CA TRP A 142 1.92 5.97 5.21
C TRP A 142 1.40 6.43 6.57
N ALA A 143 2.19 6.26 7.64
CA ALA A 143 1.84 6.76 8.96
C ALA A 143 1.66 8.28 8.99
N ARG A 144 2.51 9.03 8.27
CA ARG A 144 2.37 10.48 8.10
C ARG A 144 1.11 10.85 7.32
N TYR A 145 0.81 10.14 6.24
CA TYR A 145 -0.43 10.33 5.49
C TYR A 145 -1.68 10.05 6.35
N ARG A 146 -1.68 8.98 7.15
CA ARG A 146 -2.76 8.71 8.11
C ARG A 146 -2.97 9.88 9.08
N ARG A 147 -1.88 10.41 9.64
CA ARG A 147 -1.93 11.57 10.54
C ARG A 147 -2.43 12.83 9.83
N SER A 148 -2.07 13.07 8.57
CA SER A 148 -2.56 14.23 7.81
C SER A 148 -4.07 14.17 7.54
N LEU A 149 -4.66 12.98 7.56
CA LEU A 149 -6.11 12.75 7.50
C LEU A 149 -6.80 12.77 8.88
N GLY A 150 -6.07 13.02 9.97
CA GLY A 150 -6.61 12.95 11.34
C GLY A 150 -6.93 11.53 11.80
N CYS A 151 -6.40 10.50 11.13
CA CYS A 151 -6.48 9.13 11.61
C CYS A 151 -5.43 8.93 12.70
N GLU A 152 -5.86 8.73 13.94
CA GLU A 152 -4.95 8.35 15.02
C GLU A 152 -4.39 6.94 14.77
N GLU A 153 -3.15 6.71 15.18
CA GLU A 153 -2.64 5.34 15.24
C GLU A 153 -3.35 4.60 16.37
N PRO A 154 -3.71 3.32 16.20
CA PRO A 154 -4.13 2.51 17.34
C PRO A 154 -3.00 2.55 18.35
N GLY A 155 -3.25 3.23 19.47
CA GLY A 155 -2.25 3.47 20.50
C GLY A 155 -1.60 2.16 20.89
N HIS A 156 -0.28 2.10 20.79
CA HIS A 156 0.49 1.07 21.46
C HIS A 156 0.16 1.21 22.94
N GLY A 157 -0.62 0.26 23.47
CA GLY A 157 -1.04 0.25 24.86
C GLY A 157 0.20 0.41 25.74
N LYS A 158 0.28 1.54 26.44
CA LYS A 158 1.17 1.65 27.59
C LYS A 158 0.60 0.73 28.66
N ASP A 159 1.18 -0.45 28.80
CA ASP A 159 1.02 -1.25 30.01
C ASP A 159 1.67 -0.48 31.17
N GLY A 160 0.85 0.37 31.79
CA GLY A 160 1.10 1.02 33.04
C GLY A 160 -0.13 0.86 33.90
N LYS A 161 -0.10 -0.10 34.83
CA LYS A 161 -0.89 0.03 36.05
C LYS A 161 -0.08 -0.44 37.26
N ASP A 162 0.39 0.60 37.92
CA ASP A 162 0.64 0.79 39.34
C ASP A 162 0.14 -0.30 40.30
N GLY A 163 1.01 -0.62 41.26
CA GLY A 163 0.74 -1.54 42.36
C GLY A 163 -0.21 -0.99 43.43
N LYS A 164 -0.55 -1.90 44.36
CA LYS A 164 -0.84 -1.58 45.77
C LYS A 164 -0.81 -2.83 46.67
N ASP A 165 0.14 -2.82 47.59
CA ASP A 165 0.16 -3.21 49.02
C ASP A 165 -0.59 -4.45 49.56
N GLY A 166 0.11 -5.22 50.42
CA GLY A 166 -0.48 -6.08 51.44
C GLY A 166 0.51 -7.05 52.13
N GLU A 167 0.95 -6.71 53.35
CA GLU A 167 1.81 -7.47 54.27
C GLU A 167 1.28 -8.86 54.68
N GLY A 168 2.21 -9.74 55.08
CA GLY A 168 1.94 -10.97 55.85
C GLY A 168 3.24 -11.75 56.14
N ASP A 169 3.41 -12.12 57.40
CA ASP A 169 4.65 -12.31 58.16
C ASP A 169 5.03 -13.78 58.46
N GLU A 170 6.27 -13.97 58.94
CA GLU A 170 6.92 -15.08 59.67
C GLU A 170 7.19 -16.47 59.06
N GLY A 171 8.42 -16.97 59.32
CA GLY A 171 8.69 -18.40 59.43
C GLY A 171 10.14 -18.83 59.16
N GLU A 172 10.98 -18.84 60.21
CA GLU A 172 12.35 -19.38 60.24
C GLU A 172 12.47 -20.86 59.81
N GLY A 173 13.65 -21.27 59.31
CA GLY A 173 14.02 -22.69 59.22
C GLY A 173 15.40 -22.96 58.62
N LYS A 174 16.36 -23.33 59.48
CA LYS A 174 17.76 -23.74 59.19
C LYS A 174 17.88 -25.07 58.41
N GLY A 175 19.05 -25.28 57.80
CA GLY A 175 19.64 -26.61 57.48
C GLY A 175 20.46 -26.58 56.19
N GLU A 176 21.77 -26.33 56.25
CA GLU A 176 22.87 -27.33 56.29
C GLU A 176 23.22 -28.01 54.94
N GLU A 177 24.46 -27.74 54.53
CA GLU A 177 25.46 -28.49 53.74
C GLU A 177 25.05 -29.78 52.98
N LYS A 178 25.53 -29.92 51.72
CA LYS A 178 26.77 -30.67 51.44
C LYS A 178 27.19 -30.69 49.96
N GLU A 179 28.51 -30.80 49.82
CA GLU A 179 29.35 -30.96 48.63
C GLU A 179 29.06 -32.22 47.79
N GLY A 180 29.60 -32.21 46.56
CA GLY A 180 30.09 -33.41 45.85
C GLY A 180 29.73 -33.38 44.36
N LYS A 181 30.61 -32.97 43.45
CA LYS A 181 31.75 -33.66 42.81
C LYS A 181 31.37 -34.43 41.52
N GLU A 182 32.16 -34.16 40.48
CA GLU A 182 32.54 -35.03 39.35
C GLU A 182 31.42 -35.41 38.36
N GLY A 183 31.58 -35.42 37.03
CA GLY A 183 32.75 -35.53 36.16
C GLY A 183 32.42 -36.56 35.07
N GLU A 184 32.75 -36.25 33.80
CA GLU A 184 32.85 -37.15 32.62
C GLU A 184 31.53 -37.83 32.15
N ASP A 185 31.15 -37.92 30.87
CA ASP A 185 31.82 -37.82 29.55
C ASP A 185 30.89 -37.14 28.52
#